data_AF-A0A7S1NTV6-F1
#
_entry.id   AF-A0A7S1NTV6-F1
#
_cell.length_a   1.000
_cell.length_b   1.000
_cell.length_c   1.000
_cell.angle_alpha   90.00
_cell.angle_beta   90.00
_cell.angle_gamma   90.00
#
_symmetry.space_group_name_H-M   'P 1'
#
loop_
_entity.id
_entity.type
_entity.pdbx_description
1 polymer ?
#
loop_
_entity_poly.entity_id
_entity_poly.type
_entity_poly.pdbx_seq_one_letter_code
_entity_poly.pdbx_strand_id
1 'polypeptide(L)'
;DAEAMKRFASQKDKSERFIRDNLEKQDECWRKIQDLERQLQKLGTERFEEVKRRIEENDREEKRRVEYQQFLEVVSSHKKLLELTVYNADLASRVIGLTEEMIAEACSAIKARCDRTLADLADLRMEQNKEYLEFFRMLYLTLGNLIYKKEKKLEELDRNIRTTHIQLEFCIETFDPNAKKHSDAKKQLYMVRAQTEDELTMLKDKQNTAQEDFQPVEEALVAAGIDFQHPADEQNEEILNRRSKMVEYRAHLSKQEEVKIAAEREEIKRAKSLRASRSSPPNSPPAITGGKNDY
;
A
#
# COMPACT_ATOMS: atom_id res chain seq x y z
N ASP A 1 -67.03 -138.25 78.10
CA ASP A 1 -66.19 -137.20 78.73
C ASP A 1 -64.76 -137.09 78.22
N ALA A 2 -63.96 -138.16 78.17
CA ALA A 2 -62.55 -138.07 77.73
C ALA A 2 -62.34 -137.60 76.27
N GLU A 3 -63.21 -138.01 75.33
CA GLU A 3 -63.13 -137.55 73.92
C GLU A 3 -63.50 -136.08 73.73
N ALA A 4 -64.43 -135.55 74.52
CA ALA A 4 -64.82 -134.15 74.48
C ALA A 4 -63.69 -133.24 74.97
N MET A 5 -62.99 -133.64 76.04
CA MET A 5 -61.79 -132.93 76.51
C MET A 5 -60.66 -132.97 75.48
N LYS A 6 -60.44 -134.10 74.81
CA LYS A 6 -59.40 -134.23 73.78
C LYS A 6 -59.69 -133.38 72.53
N ARG A 7 -60.96 -133.31 72.11
CA ARG A 7 -61.41 -132.41 71.02
C ARG A 7 -61.28 -130.94 71.41
N PHE A 8 -61.66 -130.58 72.64
CA PHE A 8 -61.50 -129.21 73.16
C PHE A 8 -60.04 -128.80 73.24
N ALA A 9 -59.14 -129.66 73.75
CA ALA A 9 -57.71 -129.40 73.79
C ALA A 9 -57.11 -129.22 72.38
N SER A 10 -57.49 -130.06 71.42
CA SER A 10 -57.03 -129.92 70.03
C SER A 10 -57.56 -128.64 69.35
N GLN A 11 -58.81 -128.24 69.61
CA GLN A 11 -59.35 -126.98 69.11
C GLN A 11 -58.69 -125.77 69.76
N LYS A 12 -58.42 -125.84 71.07
CA LYS A 12 -57.70 -124.81 71.81
C LYS A 12 -56.28 -124.62 71.26
N ASP A 13 -55.52 -125.70 71.06
CA ASP A 13 -54.18 -125.64 70.46
C ASP A 13 -54.19 -125.05 69.04
N LYS A 14 -55.19 -125.41 68.22
CA LYS A 14 -55.36 -124.83 66.87
C LYS A 14 -55.69 -123.34 66.93
N SER A 15 -56.57 -122.94 67.85
CA SER A 15 -56.93 -121.54 68.08
C SER A 15 -55.75 -120.72 68.58
N GLU A 16 -54.98 -121.24 69.55
CA GLU A 16 -53.78 -120.60 70.07
C GLU A 16 -52.69 -120.44 69.00
N ARG A 17 -52.49 -121.45 68.14
CA ARG A 17 -51.61 -121.34 66.97
C ARG A 17 -52.10 -120.29 65.98
N PHE A 18 -53.39 -120.30 65.64
CA PHE A 18 -53.96 -119.30 64.74
C PHE A 18 -53.81 -117.87 65.28
N ILE A 19 -54.07 -117.66 66.58
CA ILE A 19 -53.89 -116.36 67.24
C ILE A 19 -52.43 -115.92 67.19
N ARG A 20 -51.48 -116.84 67.45
CA ARG A 20 -50.04 -116.54 67.38
C ARG A 20 -49.60 -116.17 65.97
N ASP A 21 -49.96 -116.98 64.96
CA ASP A 21 -49.63 -116.71 63.56
C ASP A 21 -50.28 -115.41 63.05
N ASN A 22 -51.49 -115.09 63.54
CA ASN A 22 -52.16 -113.84 63.21
C ASN A 22 -51.44 -112.63 63.83
N LEU A 23 -51.05 -112.72 65.11
CA LEU A 23 -50.26 -111.68 65.79
C LEU A 23 -48.92 -111.44 65.09
N GLU A 24 -48.20 -112.49 64.71
CA GLU A 24 -46.93 -112.37 63.98
C GLU A 24 -47.11 -111.66 62.62
N LYS A 25 -48.19 -111.97 61.89
CA LYS A 25 -48.54 -111.27 60.64
C LYS A 25 -48.94 -109.82 60.86
N GLN A 26 -49.68 -109.53 61.94
CA GLN A 26 -50.03 -108.16 62.31
C GLN A 26 -48.77 -107.35 62.65
N ASP A 27 -47.84 -107.91 63.41
CA ASP A 27 -46.55 -107.28 63.74
C ASP A 27 -45.70 -107.03 62.49
N GLU A 28 -45.68 -107.96 61.54
CA GLU A 28 -45.00 -107.77 60.25
C GLU A 28 -45.63 -106.64 59.44
N CYS A 29 -46.96 -106.56 59.39
CA CYS A 29 -47.69 -105.46 58.76
C CYS A 29 -47.38 -104.12 59.45
N TRP A 30 -47.33 -104.08 60.79
CA TRP A 30 -46.96 -102.87 61.54
C TRP A 30 -45.54 -102.42 61.25
N ARG A 31 -44.58 -103.34 61.16
CA ARG A 31 -43.20 -103.01 60.75
C ARG A 31 -43.16 -102.43 59.34
N LYS A 32 -43.89 -103.02 58.40
CA LYS A 32 -44.00 -102.49 57.02
C LYS A 32 -44.60 -101.08 57.00
N ILE A 33 -45.64 -100.82 57.80
CA ILE A 33 -46.24 -99.47 57.92
C ILE A 33 -45.21 -98.48 58.46
N GLN A 34 -44.46 -98.84 59.51
CA GLN A 34 -43.44 -97.97 60.08
C GLN A 34 -42.29 -97.69 59.11
N ASP A 35 -41.87 -98.69 58.34
CA ASP A 35 -40.84 -98.51 57.31
C ASP A 35 -41.33 -97.62 56.16
N LEU A 36 -42.59 -97.77 55.74
CA LEU A 36 -43.21 -96.90 54.74
C LEU A 36 -43.34 -95.45 55.25
N GLU A 37 -43.68 -95.25 56.52
CA GLU A 37 -43.72 -93.92 57.14
C GLU A 37 -42.34 -93.25 57.11
N ARG A 38 -41.29 -93.98 57.51
CA ARG A 38 -39.90 -93.49 57.45
C ARG A 38 -39.47 -93.15 56.04
N GLN A 39 -39.81 -93.99 55.06
CA GLN A 39 -39.53 -93.73 53.65
C GLN A 39 -40.26 -92.48 53.16
N LEU A 40 -41.53 -92.31 53.54
CA LEU A 40 -42.32 -91.13 53.16
C LEU A 40 -41.75 -89.85 53.75
N GLN A 41 -41.30 -89.87 55.01
CA GLN A 41 -40.61 -88.73 55.64
C GLN A 41 -39.31 -88.38 54.91
N LYS A 42 -38.49 -89.39 54.57
CA LYS A 42 -37.24 -89.20 53.83
C LYS A 42 -37.49 -88.58 52.45
N LEU A 43 -38.44 -89.13 51.69
CA LEU A 43 -38.84 -88.59 50.38
C LEU A 43 -39.42 -87.18 50.51
N GLY A 44 -40.13 -86.88 51.60
CA GLY A 44 -40.62 -85.55 51.92
C GLY A 44 -39.48 -84.54 52.10
N THR A 45 -38.44 -84.90 52.85
CA THR A 45 -37.24 -84.07 53.04
C THR A 45 -36.44 -83.91 51.75
N GLU A 46 -36.17 -84.99 51.02
CA GLU A 46 -35.46 -84.96 49.74
C GLU A 46 -36.18 -84.05 48.72
N ARG A 47 -37.51 -84.15 48.64
CA ARG A 47 -38.32 -83.27 47.79
C ARG A 47 -38.22 -81.81 48.24
N PHE A 48 -38.28 -81.54 49.55
CA PHE A 48 -38.20 -80.18 50.08
C PHE A 48 -36.84 -79.53 49.77
N GLU A 49 -35.74 -80.27 49.97
CA GLU A 49 -34.39 -79.81 49.65
C GLU A 49 -34.22 -79.53 48.16
N GLU A 50 -34.76 -80.40 47.29
CA GLU A 50 -34.72 -80.18 45.84
C GLU A 50 -35.54 -78.95 45.42
N VAL A 51 -36.73 -78.74 46.00
CA VAL A 51 -37.53 -77.53 45.73
C VAL A 51 -36.75 -76.28 46.16
N LYS A 52 -36.12 -76.30 47.33
CA LYS A 52 -35.29 -75.18 47.80
C LYS A 52 -34.12 -74.92 46.86
N ARG A 53 -33.40 -75.96 46.44
CA ARG A 53 -32.28 -75.86 45.49
C ARG A 53 -32.72 -75.23 44.17
N ARG A 54 -33.88 -75.64 43.64
CA ARG A 54 -34.45 -75.08 42.40
C ARG A 54 -34.87 -73.62 42.53
N ILE A 55 -35.43 -73.21 43.66
CA ILE A 55 -35.77 -71.80 43.92
C ILE A 55 -34.48 -70.96 43.91
N GLU A 56 -33.45 -71.38 44.64
CA GLU A 56 -32.17 -70.66 44.68
C GLU A 56 -31.44 -70.63 43.33
N GLU A 57 -31.58 -71.68 42.50
CA GLU A 57 -31.02 -71.71 41.15
C GLU A 57 -31.79 -70.76 40.21
N ASN A 58 -33.12 -70.76 40.29
CA ASN A 58 -33.97 -69.88 39.50
C ASN A 58 -33.75 -68.40 39.85
N ASP A 59 -33.65 -68.08 41.15
CA ASP A 59 -33.36 -66.71 41.61
C ASP A 59 -31.99 -66.23 41.13
N ARG A 60 -30.98 -67.11 41.12
CA ARG A 60 -29.65 -66.80 40.58
C ARG A 60 -29.68 -66.56 39.08
N GLU A 61 -30.41 -67.38 38.33
CA GLU A 61 -30.53 -67.22 36.88
C GLU A 61 -31.32 -65.97 36.51
N GLU A 62 -32.41 -65.68 37.22
CA GLU A 62 -33.20 -64.46 37.02
C GLU A 62 -32.38 -63.21 37.32
N LYS A 63 -31.62 -63.22 38.43
CA LYS A 63 -30.70 -62.11 38.75
C LYS A 63 -29.66 -61.91 37.66
N ARG A 64 -29.02 -62.98 37.17
CA ARG A 64 -28.07 -62.91 36.06
C ARG A 64 -28.71 -62.33 34.80
N ARG A 65 -29.94 -62.73 34.48
CA ARG A 65 -30.68 -62.24 33.32
C ARG A 65 -30.95 -60.74 33.42
N VAL A 66 -31.41 -60.27 34.58
CA VAL A 66 -31.68 -58.84 34.82
C VAL A 66 -30.40 -58.01 34.77
N GLU A 67 -29.32 -58.46 35.43
CA GLU A 67 -28.02 -57.78 35.42
C GLU A 67 -27.44 -57.69 34.00
N TYR A 68 -27.54 -58.77 33.22
CA TYR A 68 -27.09 -58.77 31.83
C TYR A 68 -27.90 -57.80 30.96
N GLN A 69 -29.23 -57.75 31.13
CA GLN A 69 -30.07 -56.80 30.41
C GLN A 69 -29.72 -55.35 30.74
N GLN A 70 -29.52 -55.04 32.02
CA GLN A 70 -29.08 -53.70 32.46
C GLN A 70 -27.71 -53.33 31.87
N PHE A 71 -26.77 -54.28 31.85
CA PHE A 71 -25.47 -54.08 31.21
C PHE A 71 -25.62 -53.74 29.72
N LEU A 72 -26.44 -54.47 28.98
CA LEU A 72 -26.69 -54.20 27.56
C LEU A 72 -27.31 -52.82 27.33
N GLU A 73 -28.21 -52.38 28.20
CA GLU A 73 -28.81 -51.04 28.13
C GLU A 73 -27.77 -49.93 28.34
N VAL A 74 -26.89 -50.09 29.33
CA VAL A 74 -25.80 -49.14 29.58
C VAL A 74 -24.83 -49.10 28.39
N VAL A 75 -24.43 -50.25 27.85
CA VAL A 75 -23.55 -50.33 26.68
C VAL A 75 -24.20 -49.68 25.46
N SER A 76 -25.49 -49.93 25.21
CA SER A 76 -26.24 -49.33 24.10
C SER A 76 -26.33 -47.81 24.23
N SER A 77 -26.60 -47.30 25.43
CA SER A 77 -26.62 -45.86 25.72
C SER A 77 -25.25 -45.22 25.48
N HIS A 78 -24.18 -45.85 26.00
CA HIS A 78 -22.82 -45.37 25.80
C HIS A 78 -22.40 -45.36 24.34
N LYS A 79 -22.75 -46.41 23.57
CA LYS A 79 -22.51 -46.48 22.14
C LYS A 79 -23.13 -45.29 21.39
N LYS A 80 -24.39 -44.95 21.68
CA LYS A 80 -25.08 -43.82 21.05
C LYS A 80 -24.39 -42.48 21.35
N LEU A 81 -23.90 -42.30 22.58
CA LEU A 81 -23.15 -41.09 22.95
C LEU A 81 -21.82 -41.01 22.21
N LEU A 82 -21.10 -42.13 22.06
CA LEU A 82 -19.87 -42.19 21.28
C LEU A 82 -20.11 -41.88 19.80
N GLU A 83 -21.16 -42.44 19.19
CA GLU A 83 -21.55 -42.14 17.81
C GLU A 83 -21.86 -40.65 17.61
N LEU A 84 -22.59 -40.03 18.56
CA LEU A 84 -22.85 -38.60 18.54
C LEU A 84 -21.57 -37.76 18.69
N THR A 85 -20.63 -38.22 19.53
CA THR A 85 -19.34 -37.54 19.73
C THR A 85 -18.52 -37.54 18.44
N VAL A 86 -18.44 -38.69 17.76
CA VAL A 86 -17.76 -38.81 16.45
C VAL A 86 -18.41 -37.88 15.43
N TYR A 87 -19.75 -37.92 15.32
CA TYR A 87 -20.48 -37.05 14.40
C TYR A 87 -20.21 -35.55 14.66
N ASN A 88 -20.21 -35.14 15.93
CA ASN A 88 -19.92 -33.76 16.29
C ASN A 88 -18.47 -33.36 15.96
N ALA A 89 -17.52 -34.28 16.13
CA ALA A 89 -16.12 -34.05 15.78
C ALA A 89 -15.95 -33.87 14.26
N ASP A 90 -16.61 -34.70 13.44
CA ASP A 90 -16.60 -34.58 11.99
C ASP A 90 -17.20 -33.25 11.53
N LEU A 91 -18.32 -32.84 12.14
CA LEU A 91 -18.94 -31.54 11.87
C LEU A 91 -18.00 -30.39 12.24
N ALA A 92 -17.36 -30.44 13.41
CA ALA A 92 -16.40 -29.44 13.84
C ALA A 92 -15.22 -29.34 12.87
N SER A 93 -14.67 -30.47 12.42
CA SER A 93 -13.60 -30.51 11.43
C SER A 93 -14.00 -29.82 10.11
N ARG A 94 -15.24 -30.04 9.66
CA ARG A 94 -15.75 -29.39 8.44
C ARG A 94 -15.91 -27.88 8.62
N VAL A 95 -16.43 -27.43 9.76
CA VAL A 95 -16.60 -25.99 10.04
C VAL A 95 -15.24 -25.30 10.14
N ILE A 96 -14.24 -25.96 10.73
CA ILE A 96 -12.86 -25.45 10.76
C ILE A 96 -12.34 -25.26 9.33
N GLY A 97 -12.46 -26.27 8.46
CA GLY A 97 -12.01 -26.14 7.07
C GLY A 97 -12.67 -24.99 6.30
N LEU A 98 -14.00 -24.81 6.45
CA LEU A 98 -14.71 -23.69 5.84
C LEU A 98 -14.24 -22.33 6.39
N THR A 99 -13.91 -22.28 7.68
CA THR A 99 -13.40 -21.06 8.33
C THR A 99 -11.99 -20.73 7.83
N GLU A 100 -11.14 -21.74 7.66
CA GLU A 100 -9.80 -21.58 7.09
C GLU A 100 -9.85 -21.07 5.66
N GLU A 101 -10.71 -21.65 4.81
CA GLU A 101 -10.92 -21.19 3.42
C GLU A 101 -11.40 -19.73 3.39
N MET A 102 -12.41 -19.39 4.19
CA MET A 102 -12.93 -18.03 4.28
C MET A 102 -11.84 -17.02 4.71
N ILE A 103 -11.01 -17.38 5.70
CA ILE A 103 -9.91 -16.52 6.16
C ILE A 103 -8.86 -16.36 5.06
N ALA A 104 -8.48 -17.46 4.39
CA ALA A 104 -7.49 -17.42 3.32
C ALA A 104 -7.94 -16.54 2.14
N GLU A 105 -9.20 -16.68 1.71
CA GLU A 105 -9.81 -15.86 0.67
C GLU A 105 -9.87 -14.39 1.08
N ALA A 106 -10.29 -14.09 2.32
CA ALA A 106 -10.34 -12.73 2.83
C ALA A 106 -8.94 -12.07 2.87
N CYS A 107 -7.92 -12.78 3.35
CA CYS A 107 -6.54 -12.30 3.35
C CYS A 107 -6.02 -12.04 1.94
N SER A 108 -6.30 -12.95 0.99
CA SER A 108 -5.93 -12.79 -0.42
C SER A 108 -6.61 -11.57 -1.05
N ALA A 109 -7.91 -11.39 -0.80
CA ALA A 109 -8.68 -10.25 -1.31
C ALA A 109 -8.18 -8.91 -0.73
N ILE A 110 -7.85 -8.86 0.57
CA ILE A 110 -7.27 -7.68 1.20
C ILE A 110 -5.92 -7.35 0.56
N LYS A 111 -5.04 -8.35 0.41
CA LYS A 111 -3.72 -8.14 -0.22
C LYS A 111 -3.86 -7.63 -1.64
N ALA A 112 -4.68 -8.28 -2.47
CA ALA A 112 -4.91 -7.86 -3.86
C ALA A 112 -5.46 -6.43 -3.95
N ARG A 113 -6.35 -6.03 -3.03
CA ARG A 113 -6.86 -4.66 -2.97
C ARG A 113 -5.77 -3.67 -2.55
N CYS A 114 -4.97 -4.00 -1.53
CA CYS A 114 -3.84 -3.17 -1.10
C CYS A 114 -2.84 -2.98 -2.24
N ASP A 115 -2.44 -4.05 -2.93
CA ASP A 115 -1.49 -4.00 -4.04
C ASP A 115 -2.03 -3.12 -5.18
N ARG A 116 -3.32 -3.24 -5.52
CA ARG A 116 -3.97 -2.39 -6.53
C ARG A 116 -3.98 -0.92 -6.11
N THR A 117 -4.39 -0.62 -4.88
CA THR A 117 -4.39 0.77 -4.38
C THR A 117 -2.99 1.36 -4.32
N LEU A 118 -1.96 0.58 -3.99
CA LEU A 118 -0.58 1.05 -4.02
C LEU A 118 -0.11 1.36 -5.43
N ALA A 119 -0.49 0.55 -6.42
CA ALA A 119 -0.21 0.82 -7.83
C ALA A 119 -0.93 2.10 -8.29
N ASP A 120 -2.24 2.23 -8.01
CA ASP A 120 -3.02 3.42 -8.36
C ASP A 120 -2.44 4.70 -7.72
N LEU A 121 -1.98 4.62 -6.46
CA LEU A 121 -1.32 5.73 -5.77
C LEU A 121 0.05 6.08 -6.38
N ALA A 122 0.80 5.08 -6.84
CA ALA A 122 2.08 5.32 -7.51
C ALA A 122 1.86 6.04 -8.85
N ASP A 123 0.84 5.64 -9.61
CA ASP A 123 0.47 6.28 -10.87
C ASP A 123 0.01 7.73 -10.65
N LEU A 124 -0.88 7.97 -9.68
CA LEU A 124 -1.33 9.32 -9.32
C LEU A 124 -0.18 10.22 -8.87
N ARG A 125 0.75 9.69 -8.05
CA ARG A 125 1.94 10.44 -7.63
C ARG A 125 2.81 10.80 -8.84
N MET A 126 2.94 9.89 -9.80
CA MET A 126 3.71 10.15 -11.01
C MET A 126 3.06 11.24 -11.87
N GLU A 127 1.74 11.20 -12.02
CA GLU A 127 0.97 12.22 -12.74
C GLU A 127 1.15 13.60 -12.08
N GLN A 128 1.01 13.66 -10.76
CA GLN A 128 1.23 14.90 -10.00
C GLN A 128 2.66 15.46 -10.16
N ASN A 129 3.68 14.60 -10.17
CA ASN A 129 5.06 15.03 -10.41
C ASN A 129 5.26 15.63 -11.81
N LYS A 130 4.59 15.07 -12.83
CA LYS A 130 4.61 15.62 -14.20
C LYS A 130 3.91 16.99 -14.27
N GLU A 131 2.74 17.12 -13.64
CA GLU A 131 2.04 18.41 -13.55
C GLU A 131 2.89 19.46 -12.83
N TYR A 132 3.56 19.07 -11.74
CA TYR A 132 4.43 19.97 -11.01
C TYR A 132 5.65 20.40 -11.84
N LEU A 133 6.23 19.51 -12.65
CA LEU A 133 7.26 19.87 -13.64
C LEU A 133 6.76 20.94 -14.62
N GLU A 134 5.54 20.80 -15.15
CA GLU A 134 4.97 21.81 -16.07
C GLU A 134 4.78 23.16 -15.38
N PHE A 135 4.26 23.16 -14.16
CA PHE A 135 4.12 24.37 -13.36
C PHE A 135 5.48 25.02 -13.06
N PHE A 136 6.44 24.23 -12.61
CA PHE A 136 7.80 24.67 -12.32
C PHE A 136 8.45 25.27 -13.57
N ARG A 137 8.35 24.61 -14.73
CA ARG A 137 8.84 25.11 -16.01
C ARG A 137 8.25 26.49 -16.32
N MET A 138 6.93 26.64 -16.25
CA MET A 138 6.26 27.92 -16.52
C MET A 138 6.74 29.02 -15.57
N LEU A 139 6.82 28.71 -14.27
CA LEU A 139 7.26 29.66 -13.24
C LEU A 139 8.72 30.07 -13.46
N TYR A 140 9.62 29.11 -13.64
CA TYR A 140 11.06 29.31 -13.74
C TYR A 140 11.43 30.17 -14.95
N LEU A 141 10.88 29.84 -16.13
CA LEU A 141 11.09 30.63 -17.35
C LEU A 141 10.52 32.04 -17.24
N THR A 142 9.37 32.19 -16.58
CA THR A 142 8.76 33.52 -16.34
C THR A 142 9.62 34.37 -15.41
N LEU A 143 10.11 33.79 -14.31
CA LEU A 143 11.02 34.46 -13.39
C LEU A 143 12.31 34.85 -14.09
N GLY A 144 12.92 33.95 -14.85
CA GLY A 144 14.10 34.24 -15.66
C GLY A 144 13.92 35.42 -16.62
N ASN A 145 12.74 35.50 -17.24
CA ASN A 145 12.37 36.62 -18.11
C ASN A 145 12.20 37.95 -17.39
N LEU A 146 11.62 37.93 -16.19
CA LEU A 146 11.47 39.12 -15.36
C LEU A 146 12.83 39.60 -14.82
N ILE A 147 13.66 38.67 -14.34
CA ILE A 147 15.02 38.93 -13.85
C ILE A 147 15.83 39.63 -14.96
N TYR A 148 15.86 39.05 -16.17
CA TYR A 148 16.57 39.66 -17.30
C TYR A 148 16.09 41.10 -17.59
N LYS A 149 14.77 41.33 -17.62
CA LYS A 149 14.20 42.68 -17.86
C LYS A 149 14.58 43.67 -16.76
N LYS A 150 14.59 43.24 -15.50
CA LYS A 150 14.99 44.07 -14.36
C LYS A 150 16.47 44.40 -14.39
N GLU A 151 17.33 43.43 -14.73
CA GLU A 151 18.77 43.66 -14.92
C GLU A 151 19.03 44.68 -16.04
N LYS A 152 18.31 44.58 -17.17
CA LYS A 152 18.42 45.59 -18.24
C LYS A 152 17.93 46.96 -17.85
N LYS A 153 16.83 47.04 -17.09
CA LYS A 153 16.36 48.32 -16.53
C LYS A 153 17.39 48.93 -15.58
N LEU A 154 18.06 48.11 -14.76
CA LEU A 154 19.09 48.57 -13.83
C LEU A 154 20.33 49.10 -14.58
N GLU A 155 20.79 48.38 -15.61
CA GLU A 155 21.86 48.87 -16.52
C GLU A 155 21.50 50.22 -17.17
N GLU A 156 20.24 50.40 -17.57
CA GLU A 156 19.75 51.66 -18.17
C GLU A 156 19.69 52.79 -17.14
N LEU A 157 19.16 52.52 -15.94
CA LEU A 157 19.15 53.49 -14.83
C LEU A 157 20.57 53.93 -14.48
N ASP A 158 21.54 53.02 -14.44
CA ASP A 158 22.96 53.35 -14.20
C ASP A 158 23.57 54.22 -15.31
N ARG A 159 23.16 54.06 -16.56
CA ARG A 159 23.55 54.96 -17.65
C ARG A 159 22.90 56.33 -17.50
N ASN A 160 21.60 56.37 -17.21
CA ASN A 160 20.85 57.61 -17.04
C ASN A 160 21.39 58.43 -15.85
N ILE A 161 21.69 57.77 -14.72
CA ILE A 161 22.33 58.42 -13.55
C ILE A 161 23.67 59.04 -13.94
N ARG A 162 24.51 58.32 -14.69
CA ARG A 162 25.80 58.85 -15.17
C ARG A 162 25.61 60.06 -16.08
N THR A 163 24.71 59.96 -17.07
CA THR A 163 24.42 61.07 -17.99
C THR A 163 23.88 62.29 -17.25
N THR A 164 22.89 62.12 -16.37
CA THR A 164 22.31 63.20 -15.58
C THR A 164 23.34 63.80 -14.61
N HIS A 165 24.26 62.99 -14.07
CA HIS A 165 25.35 63.51 -13.25
C HIS A 165 26.29 64.40 -14.05
N ILE A 166 26.70 64.00 -15.25
CA ILE A 166 27.54 64.84 -16.12
C ILE A 166 26.83 66.16 -16.47
N GLN A 167 25.55 66.10 -16.82
CA GLN A 167 24.74 67.30 -17.09
C GLN A 167 24.65 68.22 -15.88
N LEU A 168 24.49 67.64 -14.68
CA LEU A 168 24.46 68.40 -13.43
C LEU A 168 25.80 69.13 -13.19
N GLU A 169 26.93 68.42 -13.28
CA GLU A 169 28.26 69.03 -13.10
C GLU A 169 28.48 70.17 -14.09
N PHE A 170 28.15 69.96 -15.37
CA PHE A 170 28.26 70.99 -16.39
C PHE A 170 27.39 72.22 -16.07
N CYS A 171 26.11 72.03 -15.70
CA CYS A 171 25.23 73.12 -15.32
C CYS A 171 25.74 73.87 -14.07
N ILE A 172 26.37 73.18 -13.11
CA ILE A 172 26.98 73.81 -11.93
C ILE A 172 28.18 74.67 -12.35
N GLU A 173 29.07 74.14 -13.20
CA GLU A 173 30.25 74.85 -13.71
C GLU A 173 29.87 76.09 -14.55
N THR A 174 28.78 76.02 -15.31
CA THR A 174 28.29 77.14 -16.14
C THR A 174 27.31 78.06 -15.43
N PHE A 175 27.05 77.86 -14.14
CA PHE A 175 26.03 78.59 -13.35
C PHE A 175 24.64 78.59 -14.00
N ASP A 176 24.25 77.49 -14.67
CA ASP A 176 22.96 77.30 -15.31
C ASP A 176 21.85 77.06 -14.25
N PRO A 177 20.75 77.85 -14.25
CA PRO A 177 19.61 77.66 -13.36
C PRO A 177 18.98 76.25 -13.38
N ASN A 178 19.18 75.48 -14.45
CA ASN A 178 18.66 74.12 -14.57
C ASN A 178 19.40 73.08 -13.70
N ALA A 179 20.53 73.43 -13.06
CA ALA A 179 21.26 72.53 -12.17
C ALA A 179 20.36 71.87 -11.11
N LYS A 180 19.39 72.63 -10.54
CA LYS A 180 18.44 72.08 -9.57
C LYS A 180 17.58 70.95 -10.14
N LYS A 181 17.12 71.07 -11.38
CA LYS A 181 16.31 70.04 -12.05
C LYS A 181 17.09 68.75 -12.25
N HIS A 182 18.35 68.84 -12.70
CA HIS A 182 19.21 67.67 -12.86
C HIS A 182 19.56 67.00 -11.53
N SER A 183 19.71 67.79 -10.45
CA SER A 183 19.89 67.27 -9.09
C SER A 183 18.67 66.48 -8.60
N ASP A 184 17.47 67.03 -8.76
CA ASP A 184 16.23 66.37 -8.36
C ASP A 184 15.97 65.11 -9.23
N ALA A 185 16.23 65.16 -10.54
CA ALA A 185 16.15 64.01 -11.43
C ALA A 185 17.13 62.90 -11.03
N LYS A 186 18.38 63.25 -10.68
CA LYS A 186 19.38 62.29 -10.20
C LYS A 186 18.92 61.60 -8.91
N LYS A 187 18.35 62.32 -7.95
CA LYS A 187 17.78 61.73 -6.72
C LYS A 187 16.66 60.73 -7.03
N GLN A 188 15.73 61.09 -7.91
CA GLN A 188 14.64 60.20 -8.32
C GLN A 188 15.16 58.94 -9.02
N LEU A 189 16.17 59.07 -9.89
CA LEU A 189 16.79 57.92 -10.54
C LEU A 189 17.44 56.96 -9.52
N TYR A 190 18.11 57.48 -8.48
CA TYR A 190 18.64 56.64 -7.40
C TYR A 190 17.55 55.91 -6.61
N MET A 191 16.42 56.57 -6.32
CA MET A 191 15.29 55.93 -5.64
C MET A 191 14.72 54.77 -6.48
N VAL A 192 14.47 55.02 -7.77
CA VAL A 192 13.94 53.98 -8.69
C VAL A 192 14.96 52.85 -8.90
N ARG A 193 16.26 53.16 -8.92
CA ARG A 193 17.33 52.16 -8.98
C ARG A 193 17.30 51.24 -7.76
N ALA A 194 17.27 51.81 -6.55
CA ALA A 194 17.21 51.03 -5.32
C ALA A 194 15.97 50.12 -5.28
N GLN A 195 14.79 50.65 -5.61
CA GLN A 195 13.57 49.85 -5.70
C GLN A 195 13.69 48.71 -6.73
N THR A 196 14.29 48.98 -7.89
CA THR A 196 14.48 47.95 -8.94
C THR A 196 15.48 46.88 -8.49
N GLU A 197 16.48 47.24 -7.70
CA GLU A 197 17.48 46.33 -7.11
C GLU A 197 16.86 45.41 -6.05
N ASP A 198 15.99 45.95 -5.19
CA ASP A 198 15.24 45.17 -4.20
C ASP A 198 14.30 44.17 -4.87
N GLU A 199 13.54 44.61 -5.87
CA GLU A 199 12.66 43.74 -6.67
C GLU A 199 13.45 42.65 -7.40
N LEU A 200 14.64 42.96 -7.92
CA LEU A 200 15.51 41.99 -8.58
C LEU A 200 15.99 40.92 -7.60
N THR A 201 16.38 41.33 -6.40
CA THR A 201 16.81 40.41 -5.33
C THR A 201 15.69 39.46 -4.95
N MET A 202 14.48 40.01 -4.70
CA MET A 202 13.29 39.20 -4.41
C MET A 202 12.98 38.18 -5.51
N LEU A 203 13.12 38.56 -6.78
CA LEU A 203 12.88 37.63 -7.90
C LEU A 203 13.91 36.50 -7.94
N LYS A 204 15.19 36.80 -7.66
CA LYS A 204 16.26 35.80 -7.60
C LYS A 204 16.05 34.83 -6.44
N ASP A 205 15.70 35.34 -5.27
CA ASP A 205 15.40 34.51 -4.09
C ASP A 205 14.22 33.59 -4.39
N LYS A 206 13.14 34.11 -4.98
CA LYS A 206 11.97 33.32 -5.38
C LYS A 206 12.32 32.24 -6.41
N GLN A 207 13.23 32.52 -7.34
CA GLN A 207 13.69 31.53 -8.32
C GLN A 207 14.50 30.41 -7.64
N ASN A 208 15.39 30.76 -6.70
CA ASN A 208 16.19 29.79 -5.95
C ASN A 208 15.31 28.90 -5.08
N THR A 209 14.35 29.47 -4.34
CA THR A 209 13.39 28.68 -3.55
C THR A 209 12.60 27.72 -4.43
N ALA A 210 12.11 28.18 -5.59
CA ALA A 210 11.39 27.30 -6.51
C ALA A 210 12.27 26.15 -7.03
N GLN A 211 13.57 26.38 -7.21
CA GLN A 211 14.54 25.34 -7.61
C GLN A 211 14.74 24.30 -6.50
N GLU A 212 14.90 24.75 -5.26
CA GLU A 212 15.05 23.87 -4.09
C GLU A 212 13.80 23.02 -3.86
N ASP A 213 12.61 23.63 -3.96
CA ASP A 213 11.32 22.95 -3.82
C ASP A 213 11.08 21.90 -4.92
N PHE A 214 11.67 22.11 -6.11
CA PHE A 214 11.55 21.19 -7.24
C PHE A 214 12.48 19.98 -7.16
N GLN A 215 13.59 20.07 -6.43
CA GLN A 215 14.61 19.01 -6.37
C GLN A 215 14.05 17.61 -6.03
N PRO A 216 13.16 17.43 -5.03
CA PRO A 216 12.61 16.11 -4.73
C PRO A 216 11.76 15.52 -5.88
N VAL A 217 11.10 16.38 -6.64
CA VAL A 217 10.29 15.98 -7.80
C VAL A 217 11.18 15.59 -8.97
N GLU A 218 12.26 16.35 -9.21
CA GLU A 218 13.29 16.00 -10.19
C GLU A 218 13.87 14.61 -9.92
N GLU A 219 14.33 14.36 -8.68
CA GLU A 219 14.88 13.06 -8.29
C GLU A 219 13.88 11.92 -8.52
N ALA A 220 12.59 12.16 -8.22
CA ALA A 220 11.52 11.18 -8.44
C ALA A 220 11.26 10.90 -9.92
N LEU A 221 11.29 11.92 -10.78
CA LEU A 221 11.11 11.79 -12.23
C LEU A 221 12.30 11.06 -12.88
N VAL A 222 13.53 11.39 -12.45
CA VAL A 222 14.75 10.71 -12.92
C VAL A 222 14.76 9.25 -12.48
N ALA A 223 14.42 8.96 -11.23
CA ALA A 223 14.31 7.59 -10.73
C ALA A 223 13.25 6.77 -11.50
N ALA A 224 12.21 7.44 -12.00
CA ALA A 224 11.19 6.84 -12.84
C ALA A 224 11.61 6.68 -14.32
N GLY A 225 12.80 7.14 -14.69
CA GLY A 225 13.31 7.08 -16.06
C GLY A 225 12.57 8.02 -17.02
N ILE A 226 11.93 9.07 -16.52
CA ILE A 226 11.28 10.08 -17.36
C ILE A 226 12.36 11.00 -17.92
N ASP A 227 12.49 11.01 -19.25
CA ASP A 227 13.37 11.92 -19.95
C ASP A 227 12.70 13.29 -20.08
N PHE A 228 13.30 14.31 -19.48
CA PHE A 228 12.85 15.69 -19.59
C PHE A 228 14.04 16.66 -19.56
N GLN A 229 13.91 17.78 -20.28
CA GLN A 229 14.87 18.87 -20.21
C GLN A 229 14.60 19.71 -18.96
N HIS A 230 15.64 19.94 -18.16
CA HIS A 230 15.51 20.74 -16.94
C HIS A 230 15.21 22.21 -17.31
N PRO A 231 14.21 22.89 -16.69
CA PRO A 231 13.85 24.27 -17.04
C PRO A 231 14.98 25.30 -16.95
N ALA A 232 15.99 25.05 -16.11
CA ALA A 232 17.20 25.89 -16.07
C ALA A 232 18.04 25.79 -17.36
N ASP A 233 18.11 24.63 -17.99
CA ASP A 233 18.81 24.45 -19.26
C ASP A 233 18.07 25.17 -20.39
N GLU A 234 16.75 25.06 -20.42
CA GLU A 234 15.89 25.81 -21.35
C GLU A 234 16.10 27.33 -21.20
N GLN A 235 16.14 27.83 -19.96
CA GLN A 235 16.41 29.24 -19.69
C GLN A 235 17.81 29.65 -20.18
N ASN A 236 18.81 28.82 -19.95
CA ASN A 236 20.19 29.07 -20.37
C ASN A 236 20.30 29.15 -21.90
N GLU A 237 19.63 28.25 -22.62
CA GLU A 237 19.51 28.30 -24.08
C GLU A 237 18.82 29.59 -24.55
N GLU A 238 17.73 30.00 -23.89
CA GLU A 238 17.03 31.24 -24.24
C GLU A 238 17.92 32.47 -24.04
N ILE A 239 18.69 32.51 -22.94
CA ILE A 239 19.66 33.57 -22.65
C ILE A 239 20.75 33.61 -23.73
N LEU A 240 21.31 32.47 -24.10
CA LEU A 240 22.33 32.37 -25.16
C LEU A 240 21.78 32.85 -26.49
N ASN A 241 20.57 32.44 -26.86
CA ASN A 241 19.91 32.84 -28.10
C ASN A 241 19.66 34.36 -28.14
N ARG A 242 19.20 34.95 -27.03
CA ARG A 242 19.06 36.41 -26.89
C ARG A 242 20.38 37.15 -27.06
N ARG A 243 21.45 36.63 -26.44
CA ARG A 243 22.79 37.22 -26.56
C ARG A 243 23.30 37.16 -28.01
N SER A 244 23.11 36.04 -28.70
CA SER A 244 23.48 35.90 -30.12
C SER A 244 22.77 36.94 -30.99
N LYS A 245 21.44 37.02 -30.88
CA LYS A 245 20.62 38.00 -31.62
C LYS A 245 21.05 39.44 -31.38
N MET A 246 21.38 39.78 -30.13
CA MET A 246 21.87 41.12 -29.78
C MET A 246 23.24 41.44 -30.42
N VAL A 247 24.13 40.46 -30.51
CA VAL A 247 25.44 40.61 -31.17
C VAL A 247 25.25 40.78 -32.67
N GLU A 248 24.41 39.94 -33.29
CA GLU A 248 24.08 40.03 -34.73
C GLU A 248 23.47 41.41 -35.07
N TYR A 249 22.53 41.89 -34.25
CA TYR A 249 21.92 43.20 -34.44
C TYR A 249 22.94 44.34 -34.33
N ARG A 250 23.84 44.28 -33.34
CA ARG A 250 24.94 45.26 -33.20
C ARG A 250 25.89 45.22 -34.41
N ALA A 251 26.22 44.04 -34.92
CA ALA A 251 27.04 43.89 -36.11
C ALA A 251 26.35 44.48 -37.35
N HIS A 252 25.04 44.32 -37.48
CA HIS A 252 24.26 44.94 -38.56
C HIS A 252 24.25 46.47 -38.46
N LEU A 253 24.03 47.04 -37.26
CA LEU A 253 24.09 48.49 -37.04
C LEU A 253 25.48 49.06 -37.33
N SER A 254 26.55 48.41 -36.89
CA SER A 254 27.93 48.83 -37.16
C SER A 254 28.24 48.86 -38.65
N LYS A 255 27.81 47.84 -39.41
CA LYS A 255 27.93 47.83 -40.87
C LYS A 255 27.16 48.98 -41.51
N GLN A 256 25.99 49.33 -41.00
CA GLN A 256 25.19 50.44 -41.52
C GLN A 256 25.84 51.79 -41.22
N GLU A 257 26.43 51.97 -40.03
CA GLU A 257 27.22 53.15 -39.69
C GLU A 257 28.48 53.27 -40.54
N GLU A 258 29.20 52.18 -40.79
CA GLU A 258 30.37 52.16 -41.69
C GLU A 258 30.01 52.62 -43.11
N VAL A 259 28.86 52.18 -43.64
CA VAL A 259 28.36 52.62 -44.96
C VAL A 259 28.03 54.12 -44.96
N LYS A 260 27.39 54.64 -43.90
CA LYS A 260 27.11 56.08 -43.78
C LYS A 260 28.39 56.91 -43.68
N ILE A 261 29.35 56.47 -42.86
CA ILE A 261 30.65 57.14 -42.71
C ILE A 261 31.44 57.12 -44.03
N ALA A 262 31.36 56.02 -44.79
CA ALA A 262 32.00 55.94 -46.11
C ALA A 262 31.38 56.93 -47.11
N ALA A 263 30.04 57.04 -47.12
CA ALA A 263 29.33 58.01 -47.96
C ALA A 263 29.65 59.46 -47.58
N GLU A 264 29.61 59.80 -46.29
CA GLU A 264 29.98 61.14 -45.79
C GLU A 264 31.46 61.48 -46.09
N ARG A 265 32.37 60.51 -45.96
CA ARG A 265 33.78 60.69 -46.35
C ARG A 265 33.94 60.93 -47.84
N GLU A 266 33.17 60.23 -48.69
CA GLU A 266 33.20 60.44 -50.13
C GLU A 266 32.63 61.82 -50.52
N GLU A 267 31.59 62.27 -49.83
CA GLU A 267 30.97 63.58 -50.01
C GLU A 267 31.90 64.72 -49.57
N ILE A 268 32.59 64.56 -48.42
CA ILE A 268 33.65 65.47 -47.98
C ILE A 268 34.82 65.48 -48.97
N LYS A 269 35.17 64.33 -49.57
CA LYS A 269 36.22 64.25 -50.58
C LYS A 269 35.83 65.01 -51.86
N ARG A 270 34.59 64.85 -52.34
CA ARG A 270 34.04 65.64 -53.46
C ARG A 270 33.99 67.14 -53.13
N ALA A 271 33.54 67.52 -51.94
CA ALA A 271 33.50 68.91 -51.49
C ALA A 271 34.90 69.54 -51.40
N LYS A 272 35.92 68.77 -50.95
CA LYS A 272 37.33 69.21 -50.97
C LYS A 272 37.87 69.37 -52.38
N SER A 273 37.54 68.48 -53.31
CA SER A 273 37.92 68.61 -54.73
C SER A 273 37.29 69.85 -55.38
N LEU A 274 36.02 70.15 -55.08
CA LEU A 274 35.33 71.37 -55.54
C LEU A 274 35.85 72.66 -54.89
N ARG A 275 36.39 72.58 -53.67
CA ARG A 275 37.06 73.70 -52.99
C ARG A 275 38.47 73.95 -53.53
N ALA A 276 39.20 72.89 -53.88
CA ALA A 276 40.50 72.97 -54.53
C ALA A 276 40.42 73.52 -55.97
N SER A 277 39.34 73.26 -56.70
CA SER A 277 39.10 73.88 -58.01
C SER A 277 38.71 75.37 -57.93
N ARG A 278 38.38 75.89 -56.75
CA ARG A 278 38.04 77.31 -56.51
C ARG A 278 39.23 78.16 -56.02
N SER A 279 40.41 77.57 -55.79
CA SER A 279 41.58 78.28 -55.26
C SER A 279 42.73 78.48 -56.27
N SER A 280 42.46 78.48 -57.57
CA SER A 280 43.43 78.92 -58.59
C SER A 280 43.09 80.36 -59.03
N PRO A 281 44.01 81.34 -58.90
CA PRO A 281 43.75 82.74 -59.29
C PRO A 281 43.87 82.95 -60.82
N PRO A 282 43.18 83.95 -61.40
CA PRO A 282 43.14 84.19 -62.85
C PRO A 282 44.21 85.19 -63.34
N ASN A 283 44.40 85.24 -64.68
CA ASN A 283 45.12 86.21 -65.53
C ASN A 283 46.57 85.82 -65.92
N SER A 284 47.05 85.85 -67.18
CA SER A 284 46.64 86.54 -68.43
C SER A 284 47.27 85.86 -69.70
N PRO A 285 46.97 86.31 -70.95
CA PRO A 285 47.16 85.61 -72.24
C PRO A 285 48.41 86.07 -73.07
N PRO A 286 48.47 85.85 -74.41
CA PRO A 286 49.06 84.71 -75.13
C PRO A 286 50.40 85.05 -75.85
N ALA A 287 51.20 84.04 -76.22
CA ALA A 287 52.39 84.22 -77.06
C ALA A 287 52.30 83.39 -78.35
N ILE A 288 52.56 84.08 -79.47
CA ILE A 288 52.66 83.59 -80.85
C ILE A 288 54.08 83.05 -81.10
N THR A 289 54.20 82.23 -82.17
CA THR A 289 55.39 81.66 -82.84
C THR A 289 55.77 80.26 -82.32
N GLY A 290 55.97 79.23 -83.14
CA GLY A 290 56.07 79.15 -84.59
C GLY A 290 57.10 78.08 -84.95
N GLY A 291 56.64 76.96 -85.52
CA GLY A 291 57.36 76.26 -86.58
C GLY A 291 58.23 75.05 -86.21
N LYS A 292 58.09 74.07 -87.11
CA LYS A 292 58.96 72.93 -87.47
C LYS A 292 58.87 71.67 -86.61
N ASN A 293 59.00 70.45 -87.14
CA ASN A 293 58.81 69.79 -88.43
C ASN A 293 59.34 68.36 -88.21
N ASP A 294 58.92 67.41 -89.07
CA ASP A 294 59.57 66.12 -89.35
C ASP A 294 59.33 65.02 -88.27
N TYR A 295 58.76 63.83 -88.53
CA TYR A 295 58.47 63.03 -89.73
C TYR A 295 57.09 62.35 -89.61
#